data_AF-A0A8T1B8R6-F1
#
_entry.id   AF-A0A8T1B8R6-F1
#
_cell.length_a   1.000
_cell.length_b   1.000
_cell.length_c   1.000
_cell.angle_alpha   90.00
_cell.angle_beta   90.00
_cell.angle_gamma   90.00
#
_symmetry.space_group_name_H-M   'P 1'
#
loop_
_entity.id
_entity.type
_entity.pdbx_description
1 polymer ?
#
loop_
_entity_poly.entity_id
_entity_poly.type
_entity_poly.pdbx_seq_one_letter_code
_entity_poly.pdbx_strand_id
1 'polypeptide(L)'
;MHIPQHSTTSWRITTRSSRRTKTTRTAYSQVERGQHAPSKKIVYPVKNRQVGAWHPAAQHIANSANLNPEPRAASILYQHGGTPSPFYTRSACGAPLNYRYRFSHFMTFIWAPTSSAGALNGPYDAPVERLADKLGTKLSKDDRGVVTWDSGDFHYFEDVKQNGPLTCQYVFVLDALNFCFWPTQYMEYEHLARGLKTALLRDPHVLDADNLAMVTNETVTSWFHPFTPPQLDERRRKVREVGEVLQKFFDGQALNLIKKANFSAVEAIRLVLAYFPGFRDHALYKGEQVHFYKRAQILVGDVWAAYGRRTSGIASFHDIGKLTMFADYRVPQVLRPEGVLVYSSKLAELVDNKAEIPAGSEMELEIRAATIQAVEQIHKQMINRGHHLEVIELDWLLWQIGEDNKEDLLPHHRTWSIYY
;
A
#
# COMPACT_ATOMS: atom_id res chain seq x y z
N MET A 1 48.22 49.75 34.44
CA MET A 1 47.40 48.54 34.68
C MET A 1 46.56 48.28 33.43
N HIS A 2 46.67 47.10 32.82
CA HIS A 2 45.97 46.78 31.57
C HIS A 2 44.61 46.10 31.83
N ILE A 3 43.67 46.37 30.93
CA ILE A 3 42.37 45.69 30.85
C ILE A 3 42.56 44.40 30.03
N PRO A 4 42.14 43.22 30.52
CA PRO A 4 42.19 41.99 29.73
C PRO A 4 40.95 41.84 28.83
N GLN A 5 41.19 41.43 27.57
CA GLN A 5 40.15 40.95 26.65
C GLN A 5 39.97 39.43 26.83
N HIS A 6 38.75 38.91 26.63
CA HIS A 6 38.50 37.47 26.54
C HIS A 6 37.90 37.05 25.19
N SER A 7 38.78 36.43 24.40
CA SER A 7 38.54 35.29 23.48
C SER A 7 37.15 35.08 22.86
N THR A 8 37.06 35.35 21.56
CA THR A 8 36.22 34.58 20.63
C THR A 8 36.96 33.32 20.16
N THR A 9 36.25 32.24 19.84
CA THR A 9 36.84 31.07 19.17
C THR A 9 35.84 30.46 18.20
N SER A 10 36.15 30.55 16.90
CA SER A 10 35.44 29.85 15.83
C SER A 10 36.17 28.56 15.47
N TRP A 11 35.44 27.47 15.24
CA TRP A 11 36.00 26.25 14.65
C TRP A 11 35.39 26.00 13.26
N ARG A 12 36.25 25.96 12.24
CA ARG A 12 35.89 25.53 10.88
C ARG A 12 35.81 24.00 10.83
N ILE A 13 34.80 23.47 10.17
CA ILE A 13 34.71 22.05 9.80
C ILE A 13 35.35 21.86 8.43
N THR A 14 36.30 20.93 8.32
CA THR A 14 36.92 20.52 7.04
C THR A 14 36.41 19.15 6.61
N THR A 15 35.87 19.08 5.39
CA THR A 15 35.39 17.84 4.77
C THR A 15 36.55 16.95 4.33
N ARG A 16 36.48 15.64 4.57
CA ARG A 16 37.47 14.67 4.05
C ARG A 16 36.78 13.52 3.32
N SER A 17 36.98 13.46 2.01
CA SER A 17 36.55 12.34 1.16
C SER A 17 37.51 11.16 1.26
N SER A 18 37.01 9.94 1.07
CA SER A 18 37.85 8.75 0.89
C SER A 18 37.39 7.94 -0.34
N ARG A 19 38.17 8.03 -1.42
CA ARG A 19 38.18 7.00 -2.48
C ARG A 19 38.95 5.80 -1.94
N ARG A 20 38.53 4.57 -2.30
CA ARG A 20 39.33 3.35 -2.09
C ARG A 20 39.52 2.63 -3.42
N THR A 21 40.78 2.41 -3.78
CA THR A 21 41.22 1.79 -5.04
C THR A 21 41.43 0.28 -4.89
N LYS A 22 41.38 -0.44 -6.03
CA LYS A 22 41.73 -1.87 -6.15
C LYS A 22 43.24 -2.05 -6.33
N THR A 23 43.83 -3.08 -5.72
CA THR A 23 45.07 -3.71 -6.23
C THR A 23 45.25 -5.18 -5.80
N THR A 24 45.33 -6.06 -6.81
CA THR A 24 46.22 -7.24 -6.99
C THR A 24 46.47 -8.31 -5.90
N ARG A 25 46.09 -9.56 -6.27
CA ARG A 25 46.86 -10.84 -6.24
C ARG A 25 48.13 -10.95 -5.37
N THR A 26 48.31 -12.10 -4.71
CA THR A 26 49.21 -13.21 -5.12
C THR A 26 48.83 -14.50 -4.35
N ALA A 27 49.13 -15.69 -4.90
CA ALA A 27 48.80 -16.99 -4.31
C ALA A 27 50.05 -17.70 -3.73
N TYR A 28 49.86 -18.62 -2.78
CA TYR A 28 50.80 -19.70 -2.46
C TYR A 28 50.04 -21.00 -2.10
N SER A 29 50.72 -22.14 -2.16
CA SER A 29 50.11 -23.46 -2.42
C SER A 29 50.49 -24.56 -1.42
N GLN A 30 49.55 -25.50 -1.19
CA GLN A 30 49.71 -26.89 -0.67
C GLN A 30 50.31 -27.04 0.76
N VAL A 31 49.85 -27.98 1.61
CA VAL A 31 50.17 -29.43 1.71
C VAL A 31 49.31 -29.99 2.90
N GLU A 32 48.86 -31.25 3.07
CA GLU A 32 49.04 -32.55 2.37
C GLU A 32 47.67 -33.30 2.17
N ARG A 33 47.50 -34.51 2.72
CA ARG A 33 46.37 -35.47 2.52
C ARG A 33 46.09 -36.33 3.76
N GLY A 34 44.88 -36.89 3.82
CA GLY A 34 44.50 -38.08 4.61
C GLY A 34 43.76 -37.81 5.93
N GLN A 35 42.86 -38.68 6.43
CA GLN A 35 42.26 -39.89 5.85
C GLN A 35 41.02 -40.32 6.71
N HIS A 36 40.08 -41.06 6.10
CA HIS A 36 39.00 -41.87 6.73
C HIS A 36 37.87 -41.24 7.59
N ALA A 37 36.64 -41.64 7.25
CA ALA A 37 35.40 -41.52 8.06
C ALA A 37 35.09 -42.88 8.76
N PRO A 38 34.04 -43.04 9.62
CA PRO A 38 32.67 -43.09 9.10
C PRO A 38 31.53 -42.54 10.01
N SER A 39 30.36 -42.45 9.37
CA SER A 39 29.01 -42.13 9.87
C SER A 39 28.53 -42.76 11.19
N LYS A 40 27.63 -42.06 11.88
CA LYS A 40 26.55 -42.66 12.67
C LYS A 40 25.18 -42.08 12.29
N LYS A 41 24.30 -42.93 11.75
CA LYS A 41 22.85 -42.70 11.72
C LYS A 41 22.28 -42.96 13.11
N ILE A 42 21.27 -42.18 13.52
CA ILE A 42 20.43 -42.50 14.68
C ILE A 42 19.02 -42.75 14.18
N VAL A 43 18.45 -43.89 14.57
CA VAL A 43 17.09 -44.34 14.26
C VAL A 43 16.45 -44.76 15.58
N TYR A 44 15.22 -44.30 15.84
CA TYR A 44 14.38 -44.77 16.94
C TYR A 44 12.93 -45.00 16.45
N PRO A 45 12.14 -45.86 17.11
CA PRO A 45 11.37 -46.85 16.37
C PRO A 45 9.87 -46.58 16.26
N VAL A 46 9.28 -47.17 15.21
CA VAL A 46 7.83 -47.31 15.02
C VAL A 46 7.25 -48.26 16.08
N LYS A 47 6.12 -47.88 16.71
CA LYS A 47 5.27 -48.79 17.48
C LYS A 47 3.88 -48.88 16.83
N ASN A 48 3.54 -50.08 16.36
CA ASN A 48 2.17 -50.40 15.94
C ASN A 48 1.21 -50.48 17.14
N ARG A 49 0.02 -49.91 16.99
CA ARG A 49 -1.22 -50.37 17.64
C ARG A 49 -2.40 -50.18 16.68
N GLN A 50 -3.01 -51.29 16.26
CA GLN A 50 -4.39 -51.29 15.79
C GLN A 50 -5.34 -51.05 16.98
N VAL A 51 -6.47 -50.36 16.78
CA VAL A 51 -7.86 -50.87 16.80
C VAL A 51 -8.77 -49.74 16.30
N GLY A 52 -9.87 -50.04 15.58
CA GLY A 52 -11.01 -49.11 15.44
C GLY A 52 -11.47 -48.87 14.00
N ALA A 53 -12.41 -49.67 13.51
CA ALA A 53 -12.98 -49.55 12.17
C ALA A 53 -14.18 -48.59 12.13
N TRP A 54 -14.34 -47.86 11.03
CA TRP A 54 -15.63 -47.35 10.53
C TRP A 54 -15.63 -47.34 8.98
N HIS A 55 -16.68 -47.92 8.39
CA HIS A 55 -17.03 -47.91 6.96
C HIS A 55 -18.48 -47.34 6.87
N PRO A 56 -18.91 -46.69 5.76
CA PRO A 56 -19.16 -47.31 4.43
C PRO A 56 -18.41 -46.56 3.28
N ALA A 57 -18.15 -47.07 2.07
CA ALA A 57 -19.03 -47.56 0.98
C ALA A 57 -19.89 -46.44 0.32
N ALA A 58 -19.96 -46.23 -1.02
CA ALA A 58 -19.28 -46.90 -2.14
C ALA A 58 -19.15 -46.03 -3.43
N GLN A 59 -18.11 -46.37 -4.20
CA GLN A 59 -17.85 -46.29 -5.66
C GLN A 59 -18.77 -45.55 -6.68
N HIS A 60 -18.08 -44.74 -7.49
CA HIS A 60 -18.09 -44.66 -8.98
C HIS A 60 -19.38 -44.56 -9.81
N ILE A 61 -19.49 -43.46 -10.59
CA ILE A 61 -19.67 -43.51 -12.05
C ILE A 61 -18.69 -42.50 -12.68
N ALA A 62 -18.07 -42.87 -13.82
CA ALA A 62 -17.32 -41.96 -14.67
C ALA A 62 -17.77 -42.12 -16.12
N ASN A 63 -18.08 -41.02 -16.82
CA ASN A 63 -17.47 -40.64 -18.11
C ASN A 63 -18.20 -39.48 -18.83
N SER A 64 -17.39 -38.54 -19.32
CA SER A 64 -17.55 -37.73 -20.55
C SER A 64 -18.91 -37.11 -20.93
N ALA A 65 -18.95 -35.78 -21.04
CA ALA A 65 -18.94 -35.09 -22.34
C ALA A 65 -18.75 -33.56 -22.20
N ASN A 66 -18.13 -32.94 -23.22
CA ASN A 66 -17.88 -31.51 -23.31
C ASN A 66 -19.16 -30.65 -23.23
N LEU A 67 -19.22 -29.74 -22.25
CA LEU A 67 -19.83 -28.41 -22.42
C LEU A 67 -19.01 -27.40 -21.61
N ASN A 68 -18.62 -26.29 -22.27
CA ASN A 68 -17.86 -25.19 -21.68
C ASN A 68 -18.84 -24.18 -21.04
N PRO A 69 -18.86 -23.99 -19.71
CA PRO A 69 -19.73 -23.00 -19.08
C PRO A 69 -18.91 -21.77 -18.66
N GLU A 70 -19.16 -20.63 -19.32
CA GLU A 70 -18.74 -19.33 -18.77
C GLU A 70 -19.30 -19.16 -17.35
N PRO A 71 -18.50 -18.73 -16.36
CA PRO A 71 -18.98 -18.51 -15.00
C PRO A 71 -19.82 -17.23 -14.92
N ARG A 72 -21.14 -17.36 -15.15
CA ARG A 72 -22.13 -16.34 -14.76
C ARG A 72 -22.23 -16.27 -13.23
N ALA A 73 -21.59 -15.27 -12.63
CA ALA A 73 -21.87 -14.81 -11.27
C ALA A 73 -21.55 -13.30 -11.17
N ALA A 74 -22.37 -12.43 -10.57
CA ALA A 74 -23.67 -12.66 -9.93
C ALA A 74 -24.64 -11.51 -10.25
N SER A 75 -25.86 -11.86 -10.67
CA SER A 75 -27.00 -10.95 -10.72
C SER A 75 -27.96 -11.34 -9.60
N ILE A 76 -27.98 -10.58 -8.50
CA ILE A 76 -28.99 -10.74 -7.46
C ILE A 76 -30.16 -9.82 -7.82
N LEU A 77 -31.21 -10.40 -8.40
CA LEU A 77 -32.46 -9.71 -8.66
C LEU A 77 -33.24 -9.52 -7.35
N TYR A 78 -33.50 -8.27 -6.99
CA TYR A 78 -34.58 -7.96 -6.06
C TYR A 78 -35.92 -8.23 -6.74
N GLN A 79 -36.77 -9.05 -6.10
CA GLN A 79 -38.16 -9.17 -6.50
C GLN A 79 -38.98 -8.03 -5.89
N HIS A 80 -39.53 -7.16 -6.74
CA HIS A 80 -40.85 -6.60 -6.51
C HIS A 80 -41.53 -6.33 -7.85
N GLY A 81 -42.57 -7.12 -8.16
CA GLY A 81 -43.44 -6.90 -9.31
C GLY A 81 -44.56 -5.93 -8.95
N GLY A 82 -44.65 -4.83 -9.70
CA GLY A 82 -45.75 -3.86 -9.67
C GLY A 82 -45.73 -3.07 -10.98
N THR A 83 -46.85 -3.05 -11.70
CA THR A 83 -46.93 -2.61 -13.10
C THR A 83 -46.74 -1.09 -13.31
N PRO A 84 -46.34 -0.65 -14.51
CA PRO A 84 -45.82 0.71 -14.75
C PRO A 84 -46.90 1.75 -15.05
N SER A 85 -46.56 3.03 -14.85
CA SER A 85 -47.21 4.18 -15.49
C SER A 85 -46.14 5.13 -16.04
N PRO A 86 -46.27 5.69 -17.26
CA PRO A 86 -45.14 6.31 -17.96
C PRO A 86 -45.28 7.84 -18.07
N PHE A 87 -44.36 8.63 -17.52
CA PHE A 87 -44.30 10.07 -17.85
C PHE A 87 -42.89 10.68 -17.86
N TYR A 88 -42.67 11.47 -18.93
CA TYR A 88 -41.60 12.43 -19.21
C TYR A 88 -40.15 11.96 -19.42
N THR A 89 -39.83 11.83 -20.72
CA THR A 89 -38.55 12.26 -21.29
C THR A 89 -38.32 13.77 -21.09
N ARG A 90 -37.12 14.18 -20.65
CA ARG A 90 -36.18 15.02 -21.44
C ARG A 90 -34.88 15.38 -20.70
N SER A 91 -33.85 15.59 -21.51
CA SER A 91 -32.52 16.11 -21.18
C SER A 91 -32.52 17.44 -20.41
N ALA A 92 -31.60 17.59 -19.46
CA ALA A 92 -30.93 18.86 -19.15
C ALA A 92 -29.56 18.62 -18.48
N CYS A 93 -28.63 19.56 -18.66
CA CYS A 93 -27.26 19.50 -18.19
C CYS A 93 -27.12 19.74 -16.67
N GLY A 94 -26.04 19.18 -16.08
CA GLY A 94 -25.23 19.83 -15.04
C GLY A 94 -25.87 20.17 -13.69
N ALA A 95 -25.62 19.33 -12.68
CA ALA A 95 -25.60 19.73 -11.27
C ALA A 95 -24.54 18.91 -10.49
N PRO A 96 -23.70 19.52 -9.64
CA PRO A 96 -22.76 18.78 -8.81
C PRO A 96 -23.45 18.11 -7.62
N LEU A 97 -23.00 16.90 -7.28
CA LEU A 97 -23.46 16.14 -6.10
C LEU A 97 -22.95 16.81 -4.81
N ASN A 98 -23.82 17.53 -4.11
CA ASN A 98 -23.53 18.14 -2.81
C ASN A 98 -23.65 17.10 -1.67
N TYR A 99 -22.55 16.43 -1.32
CA TYR A 99 -22.47 15.67 -0.07
C TYR A 99 -22.03 16.57 1.10
N ARG A 100 -22.84 16.67 2.14
CA ARG A 100 -22.48 17.32 3.41
C ARG A 100 -22.09 16.27 4.45
N TYR A 101 -20.79 16.10 4.69
CA TYR A 101 -20.30 15.33 5.84
C TYR A 101 -19.96 16.26 7.01
N ARG A 102 -20.78 16.23 8.06
CA ARG A 102 -20.34 16.65 9.41
C ARG A 102 -19.82 15.40 10.12
N PHE A 103 -18.51 15.33 10.33
CA PHE A 103 -17.92 14.38 11.25
C PHE A 103 -18.40 14.67 12.69
N SER A 104 -18.41 13.66 13.55
CA SER A 104 -18.97 13.76 14.90
C SER A 104 -17.93 14.21 15.94
N HIS A 105 -18.36 14.24 17.21
CA HIS A 105 -17.65 14.65 18.43
C HIS A 105 -16.15 14.31 18.60
N PHE A 106 -15.57 13.43 17.77
CA PHE A 106 -14.16 13.03 17.87
C PHE A 106 -13.24 13.75 16.87
N MET A 107 -13.79 14.34 15.80
CA MET A 107 -13.02 15.08 14.80
C MET A 107 -13.82 16.26 14.22
N THR A 108 -13.34 17.49 14.44
CA THR A 108 -14.03 18.71 14.02
C THR A 108 -13.56 19.14 12.62
N PHE A 109 -14.28 18.73 11.58
CA PHE A 109 -14.19 19.35 10.25
C PHE A 109 -15.44 20.22 10.04
N ILE A 110 -15.28 21.54 10.06
CA ILE A 110 -16.39 22.48 9.80
C ILE A 110 -16.26 22.99 8.37
N TRP A 111 -17.08 22.44 7.47
CA TRP A 111 -17.44 23.16 6.26
C TRP A 111 -18.96 23.18 6.07
N ALA A 112 -19.46 24.37 5.70
CA ALA A 112 -20.81 24.56 5.22
C ALA A 112 -20.70 25.12 3.79
N PRO A 113 -21.40 24.55 2.79
CA PRO A 113 -21.47 25.15 1.48
C PRO A 113 -22.22 26.48 1.59
N THR A 114 -21.51 27.59 1.45
CA THR A 114 -22.10 28.92 1.21
C THR A 114 -22.32 29.08 -0.28
N SER A 115 -23.59 29.07 -0.67
CA SER A 115 -24.05 29.27 -2.04
C SER A 115 -24.02 30.76 -2.40
N SER A 116 -22.83 31.30 -2.71
CA SER A 116 -22.69 32.60 -3.37
C SER A 116 -21.27 32.80 -3.89
N ALA A 117 -21.14 33.22 -5.15
CA ALA A 117 -19.87 33.73 -5.66
C ALA A 117 -19.55 35.08 -4.99
N GLY A 118 -18.63 35.04 -4.02
CA GLY A 118 -18.21 36.19 -3.22
C GLY A 118 -17.30 35.68 -2.10
N ALA A 119 -16.15 36.33 -1.92
CA ALA A 119 -15.08 35.83 -1.06
C ALA A 119 -15.52 35.59 0.40
N LEU A 120 -14.89 34.62 1.07
CA LEU A 120 -13.99 34.84 2.21
C LEU A 120 -13.47 33.51 2.77
N ASN A 121 -12.15 33.42 2.94
CA ASN A 121 -11.44 32.25 3.47
C ASN A 121 -11.90 31.93 4.90
N GLY A 122 -12.19 30.67 5.17
CA GLY A 122 -12.44 30.18 6.53
C GLY A 122 -11.13 30.01 7.32
N PRO A 123 -11.18 29.98 8.66
CA PRO A 123 -9.99 29.73 9.49
C PRO A 123 -9.36 28.35 9.25
N TYR A 124 -10.11 27.41 8.66
CA TYR A 124 -9.66 26.06 8.29
C TYR A 124 -9.02 25.97 6.90
N ASP A 125 -9.19 26.97 6.02
CA ASP A 125 -8.51 26.99 4.72
C ASP A 125 -7.02 27.36 4.90
N ALA A 126 -6.71 28.20 5.89
CA ALA A 126 -5.36 28.72 6.10
C ALA A 126 -4.27 27.64 6.36
N PRO A 127 -4.50 26.56 7.14
CA PRO A 127 -3.56 25.43 7.22
C PRO A 127 -3.34 24.72 5.89
N VAL A 128 -4.41 24.49 5.13
CA VAL A 128 -4.35 23.80 3.82
C VAL A 128 -3.61 24.64 2.79
N GLU A 129 -3.90 25.94 2.73
CA GLU A 129 -3.21 26.90 1.86
C GLU A 129 -1.71 27.01 2.20
N ARG A 130 -1.35 27.17 3.49
CA ARG A 130 0.06 27.21 3.92
C ARG A 130 0.81 25.93 3.57
N LEU A 131 0.19 24.76 3.74
CA LEU A 131 0.83 23.50 3.39
C LEU A 131 0.99 23.36 1.87
N ALA A 132 -0.01 23.77 1.08
CA ALA A 132 0.12 23.84 -0.38
C ALA A 132 1.27 24.78 -0.81
N ASP A 133 1.39 25.98 -0.22
CA ASP A 133 2.51 26.90 -0.50
C ASP A 133 3.88 26.27 -0.16
N LYS A 134 3.97 25.58 0.98
CA LYS A 134 5.18 24.86 1.44
C LYS A 134 5.56 23.71 0.50
N LEU A 135 4.59 22.91 0.06
CA LEU A 135 4.80 21.80 -0.86
C LEU A 135 5.15 22.30 -2.27
N GLY A 136 4.44 23.30 -2.78
CA GLY A 136 4.77 23.95 -4.05
C GLY A 136 6.18 24.52 -4.09
N THR A 137 6.61 25.15 -2.99
CA THR A 137 8.00 25.62 -2.81
C THR A 137 9.03 24.48 -2.79
N LYS A 138 8.68 23.30 -2.28
CA LYS A 138 9.55 22.11 -2.30
C LYS A 138 9.64 21.51 -3.70
N LEU A 139 8.52 21.38 -4.41
CA LEU A 139 8.46 20.87 -5.78
C LEU A 139 9.27 21.75 -6.75
N SER A 140 9.10 23.07 -6.69
CA SER A 140 9.83 24.01 -7.55
C SER A 140 11.35 24.11 -7.28
N LYS A 141 11.88 23.35 -6.31
CA LYS A 141 13.30 23.32 -5.93
C LYS A 141 13.98 21.95 -6.10
N ASP A 142 13.22 20.89 -6.37
CA ASP A 142 13.79 19.56 -6.65
C ASP A 142 13.71 19.29 -8.16
N ASP A 143 14.85 19.27 -8.83
CA ASP A 143 14.96 18.98 -10.27
C ASP A 143 14.36 17.62 -10.67
N ARG A 144 14.08 16.73 -9.71
CA ARG A 144 13.44 15.43 -9.94
C ARG A 144 11.91 15.46 -9.86
N GLY A 145 11.31 16.56 -9.40
CA GLY A 145 9.89 16.89 -9.54
C GLY A 145 8.86 16.05 -8.76
N VAL A 146 9.04 14.73 -8.61
CA VAL A 146 8.12 13.83 -7.89
C VAL A 146 8.91 12.63 -7.31
N VAL A 147 8.47 12.07 -6.18
CA VAL A 147 8.97 10.77 -5.67
C VAL A 147 8.82 9.70 -6.75
N THR A 148 9.86 8.95 -7.10
CA THR A 148 9.84 7.93 -8.17
C THR A 148 9.83 6.51 -7.62
N TRP A 149 9.42 5.52 -8.42
CA TRP A 149 9.43 4.10 -8.01
C TRP A 149 10.82 3.56 -7.64
N ASP A 150 11.89 4.10 -8.24
CA ASP A 150 13.28 3.76 -7.95
C ASP A 150 13.89 4.58 -6.80
N SER A 151 13.12 5.49 -6.19
CA SER A 151 13.56 6.25 -5.01
C SER A 151 13.85 5.33 -3.82
N GLY A 152 15.14 5.15 -3.52
CA GLY A 152 15.62 4.34 -2.38
C GLY A 152 16.17 2.94 -2.73
N ASP A 153 16.14 2.52 -4.00
CA ASP A 153 16.72 1.26 -4.50
C ASP A 153 16.26 -0.03 -3.76
N PHE A 154 15.10 -0.02 -3.11
CA PHE A 154 14.51 -1.22 -2.49
C PHE A 154 13.46 -1.92 -3.36
N HIS A 155 12.95 -1.29 -4.42
CA HIS A 155 11.98 -1.90 -5.34
C HIS A 155 12.62 -2.68 -6.50
N TYR A 156 11.91 -3.71 -6.97
CA TYR A 156 12.21 -4.41 -8.21
C TYR A 156 11.49 -3.71 -9.38
N PHE A 157 12.19 -3.55 -10.50
CA PHE A 157 11.64 -3.01 -11.76
C PHE A 157 12.45 -3.40 -13.00
N GLU A 158 13.29 -4.45 -12.93
CA GLU A 158 14.30 -4.71 -13.97
C GLU A 158 13.69 -5.04 -15.35
N ASP A 159 12.53 -5.70 -15.37
CA ASP A 159 11.86 -6.14 -16.60
C ASP A 159 10.87 -5.12 -17.21
N VAL A 160 10.69 -3.93 -16.61
CA VAL A 160 9.73 -2.93 -17.14
C VAL A 160 10.14 -2.37 -18.49
N LYS A 161 11.45 -2.30 -18.78
CA LYS A 161 11.98 -1.84 -20.08
C LYS A 161 11.58 -2.75 -21.24
N GLN A 162 11.34 -4.02 -20.95
CA GLN A 162 10.92 -5.06 -21.90
C GLN A 162 9.45 -5.46 -21.72
N ASN A 163 8.68 -4.67 -20.96
CA ASN A 163 7.27 -4.94 -20.64
C ASN A 163 7.02 -6.32 -19.99
N GLY A 164 7.98 -6.81 -19.20
CA GLY A 164 7.88 -8.10 -18.56
C GLY A 164 6.84 -8.15 -17.43
N PRO A 165 6.46 -9.36 -16.96
CA PRO A 165 5.42 -9.56 -15.96
C PRO A 165 5.93 -9.52 -14.51
N LEU A 166 7.23 -9.69 -14.25
CA LEU A 166 7.78 -9.90 -12.91
C LEU A 166 7.61 -8.67 -12.02
N THR A 167 7.74 -7.46 -12.58
CA THR A 167 7.47 -6.23 -11.82
C THR A 167 6.01 -6.14 -11.38
N CYS A 168 5.04 -6.47 -12.25
CA CYS A 168 3.63 -6.52 -11.86
C CYS A 168 3.36 -7.61 -10.80
N GLN A 169 4.02 -8.76 -10.90
CA GLN A 169 3.91 -9.85 -9.93
C GLN A 169 4.48 -9.44 -8.56
N TYR A 170 5.62 -8.75 -8.55
CA TYR A 170 6.24 -8.16 -7.37
C TYR A 170 5.30 -7.17 -6.66
N VAL A 171 4.72 -6.20 -7.39
CA VAL A 171 3.80 -5.21 -6.81
C VAL A 171 2.57 -5.89 -6.19
N PHE A 172 1.98 -6.89 -6.86
CA PHE A 172 0.83 -7.62 -6.31
C PHE A 172 1.14 -8.30 -4.97
N VAL A 173 2.30 -8.93 -4.82
CA VAL A 173 2.70 -9.60 -3.57
C VAL A 173 3.10 -8.59 -2.49
N LEU A 174 3.76 -7.51 -2.89
CA LEU A 174 4.12 -6.38 -2.02
C LEU A 174 2.87 -5.77 -1.39
N ASP A 175 1.86 -5.39 -2.17
CA ASP A 175 0.65 -4.74 -1.66
C ASP A 175 -0.37 -5.70 -1.05
N ALA A 176 -0.32 -6.99 -1.41
CA ALA A 176 -0.98 -8.03 -0.63
C ALA A 176 -0.44 -8.12 0.82
N LEU A 177 0.78 -7.61 1.07
CA LEU A 177 1.48 -7.61 2.35
C LEU A 177 1.70 -6.19 2.96
N ASN A 178 1.31 -5.12 2.27
CA ASN A 178 1.54 -3.73 2.67
C ASN A 178 0.54 -3.24 3.75
N PHE A 179 0.62 -3.81 4.95
CA PHE A 179 -0.19 -3.43 6.11
C PHE A 179 0.56 -3.61 7.44
N CYS A 180 0.18 -2.81 8.45
CA CYS A 180 0.45 -2.98 9.88
C CYS A 180 1.90 -3.37 10.23
N PHE A 181 2.84 -2.44 10.04
CA PHE A 181 4.26 -2.63 10.37
C PHE A 181 4.59 -2.24 11.82
N TRP A 182 3.88 -1.25 12.37
CA TRP A 182 4.13 -0.63 13.68
C TRP A 182 4.25 -1.55 14.92
N PRO A 183 3.67 -2.77 14.98
CA PRO A 183 3.83 -3.66 16.14
C PRO A 183 5.24 -4.22 16.31
N THR A 184 6.00 -4.38 15.22
CA THR A 184 7.38 -4.88 15.27
C THR A 184 8.35 -3.71 15.23
N GLN A 185 9.04 -3.46 16.34
CA GLN A 185 9.99 -2.36 16.48
C GLN A 185 11.08 -2.41 15.39
N TYR A 186 11.36 -1.25 14.77
CA TYR A 186 12.29 -1.05 13.65
C TYR A 186 11.92 -1.73 12.32
N MET A 187 10.83 -2.49 12.25
CA MET A 187 10.34 -3.04 10.99
C MET A 187 9.54 -1.96 10.24
N GLU A 188 9.88 -1.76 8.97
CA GLU A 188 9.30 -0.73 8.10
C GLU A 188 9.00 -1.33 6.72
N TYR A 189 8.16 -0.66 5.92
CA TYR A 189 7.79 -1.04 4.55
C TYR A 189 8.99 -1.42 3.67
N GLU A 190 10.09 -0.66 3.74
CA GLU A 190 11.30 -0.92 2.95
C GLU A 190 11.92 -2.31 3.18
N HIS A 191 11.71 -2.92 4.35
CA HIS A 191 12.23 -4.25 4.66
C HIS A 191 11.51 -5.33 3.86
N LEU A 192 10.18 -5.22 3.74
CA LEU A 192 9.37 -6.07 2.87
C LEU A 192 9.74 -5.86 1.41
N ALA A 193 9.81 -4.60 0.96
CA ALA A 193 10.13 -4.27 -0.43
C ALA A 193 11.50 -4.83 -0.86
N ARG A 194 12.53 -4.62 -0.03
CA ARG A 194 13.89 -5.11 -0.22
C ARG A 194 13.99 -6.63 -0.10
N GLY A 195 13.23 -7.25 0.81
CA GLY A 195 13.19 -8.70 1.00
C GLY A 195 12.58 -9.42 -0.20
N LEU A 196 11.45 -8.94 -0.72
CA LEU A 196 10.84 -9.43 -1.96
C LEU A 196 11.75 -9.21 -3.18
N LYS A 197 12.38 -8.03 -3.31
CA LYS A 197 13.38 -7.77 -4.39
C LYS A 197 14.52 -8.78 -4.31
N THR A 198 15.05 -9.01 -3.11
CA THR A 198 16.14 -9.97 -2.87
C THR A 198 15.74 -11.42 -3.16
N ALA A 199 14.50 -11.81 -2.87
CA ALA A 199 13.97 -13.12 -3.21
C ALA A 199 13.90 -13.30 -4.74
N LEU A 200 13.28 -12.33 -5.43
CA LEU A 200 13.07 -12.38 -6.88
C LEU A 200 14.38 -12.33 -7.69
N LEU A 201 15.40 -11.60 -7.20
CA LEU A 201 16.74 -11.59 -7.79
C LEU A 201 17.53 -12.90 -7.57
N ARG A 202 17.15 -13.72 -6.59
CA ARG A 202 17.76 -15.05 -6.35
C ARG A 202 17.05 -16.15 -7.13
N ASP A 203 15.74 -16.04 -7.26
CA ASP A 203 14.89 -16.97 -7.99
C ASP A 203 13.74 -16.20 -8.67
N PRO A 204 13.79 -16.01 -10.01
CA PRO A 204 12.72 -15.35 -10.76
C PRO A 204 11.34 -16.01 -10.63
N HIS A 205 11.29 -17.30 -10.25
CA HIS A 205 10.05 -18.07 -10.09
C HIS A 205 9.45 -17.99 -8.67
N VAL A 206 10.12 -17.32 -7.72
CA VAL A 206 9.66 -17.28 -6.31
C VAL A 206 8.28 -16.65 -6.12
N LEU A 207 7.84 -15.83 -7.08
CA LEU A 207 6.51 -15.19 -7.11
C LEU A 207 5.55 -15.78 -8.15
N ASP A 208 5.87 -16.91 -8.77
CA ASP A 208 4.94 -17.62 -9.67
C ASP A 208 3.70 -18.09 -8.88
N ALA A 209 2.53 -18.06 -9.51
CA ALA A 209 1.26 -18.27 -8.81
C ALA A 209 1.15 -19.61 -8.07
N ASP A 210 1.66 -20.70 -8.65
CA ASP A 210 1.71 -22.02 -7.98
C ASP A 210 2.63 -22.02 -6.74
N ASN A 211 3.76 -21.29 -6.80
CA ASN A 211 4.65 -21.13 -5.65
C ASN A 211 3.99 -20.26 -4.56
N LEU A 212 3.34 -19.15 -4.95
CA LEU A 212 2.58 -18.29 -4.06
C LEU A 212 1.44 -19.04 -3.34
N ALA A 213 0.72 -19.93 -4.04
CA ALA A 213 -0.33 -20.76 -3.46
C ALA A 213 0.20 -21.75 -2.39
N MET A 214 1.49 -22.12 -2.45
CA MET A 214 2.10 -23.10 -1.55
C MET A 214 2.97 -22.52 -0.42
N VAL A 215 3.26 -21.20 -0.41
CA VAL A 215 4.21 -20.60 0.55
C VAL A 215 3.96 -20.97 2.00
N THR A 216 5.03 -21.14 2.77
CA THR A 216 4.99 -21.44 4.20
C THR A 216 5.21 -20.17 5.05
N ASN A 217 5.05 -20.29 6.38
CA ASN A 217 5.35 -19.18 7.29
C ASN A 217 6.84 -18.83 7.27
N GLU A 218 7.71 -19.80 7.04
CA GLU A 218 9.16 -19.64 6.90
C GLU A 218 9.50 -18.86 5.62
N THR A 219 8.87 -19.21 4.49
CA THR A 219 9.02 -18.45 3.22
C THR A 219 8.59 -16.99 3.41
N VAL A 220 7.40 -16.76 3.95
CA VAL A 220 6.88 -15.39 4.15
C VAL A 220 7.76 -14.62 5.13
N THR A 221 8.19 -15.22 6.24
CA THR A 221 9.11 -14.58 7.21
C THR A 221 10.44 -14.19 6.56
N SER A 222 10.97 -15.01 5.64
CA SER A 222 12.23 -14.69 4.94
C SER A 222 12.19 -13.37 4.15
N TRP A 223 11.00 -12.95 3.71
CA TRP A 223 10.78 -11.69 2.99
C TRP A 223 10.78 -10.44 3.89
N PHE A 224 10.79 -10.60 5.22
CA PHE A 224 10.85 -9.50 6.19
C PHE A 224 12.18 -9.49 6.99
N HIS A 225 13.17 -10.31 6.62
CA HIS A 225 14.44 -10.43 7.33
C HIS A 225 15.09 -9.05 7.59
N PRO A 226 15.56 -8.75 8.82
CA PRO A 226 15.76 -9.66 9.96
C PRO A 226 14.53 -9.90 10.86
N PHE A 227 13.37 -9.34 10.53
CA PHE A 227 12.20 -9.33 11.39
C PHE A 227 11.28 -10.54 11.20
N THR A 228 10.51 -10.86 12.24
CA THR A 228 9.26 -11.62 12.09
C THR A 228 8.11 -10.62 11.99
N PRO A 229 7.30 -10.66 10.92
CA PRO A 229 6.23 -9.70 10.74
C PRO A 229 5.02 -10.03 11.63
N PRO A 230 4.25 -9.03 12.09
CA PRO A 230 3.01 -9.26 12.81
C PRO A 230 1.99 -9.88 11.85
N GLN A 231 1.01 -10.61 12.37
CA GLN A 231 -0.05 -11.24 11.57
C GLN A 231 0.47 -12.24 10.50
N LEU A 232 1.55 -12.98 10.81
CA LEU A 232 2.24 -13.87 9.86
C LEU A 232 1.30 -14.89 9.16
N ASP A 233 0.37 -15.53 9.87
CA ASP A 233 -0.58 -16.46 9.27
C ASP A 233 -1.57 -15.77 8.30
N GLU A 234 -1.99 -14.55 8.60
CA GLU A 234 -2.81 -13.73 7.69
C GLU A 234 -2.00 -13.26 6.48
N ARG A 235 -0.74 -12.89 6.67
CA ARG A 235 0.19 -12.58 5.57
C ARG A 235 0.37 -13.78 4.64
N ARG A 236 0.62 -14.98 5.18
CA ARG A 236 0.62 -16.23 4.39
C ARG A 236 -0.72 -16.43 3.67
N ARG A 237 -1.85 -16.21 4.35
CA ARG A 237 -3.19 -16.33 3.75
C ARG A 237 -3.38 -15.36 2.57
N LYS A 238 -2.89 -14.11 2.67
CA LYS A 238 -2.92 -13.12 1.57
C LYS A 238 -2.06 -13.53 0.39
N VAL A 239 -0.87 -14.07 0.64
CA VAL A 239 0.03 -14.52 -0.43
C VAL A 239 -0.56 -15.73 -1.17
N ARG A 240 -1.16 -16.67 -0.43
CA ARG A 240 -1.87 -17.81 -1.03
C ARG A 240 -3.12 -17.39 -1.79
N GLU A 241 -3.91 -16.45 -1.24
CA GLU A 241 -5.03 -15.80 -1.93
C GLU A 241 -4.58 -15.18 -3.27
N VAL A 242 -3.39 -14.55 -3.33
CA VAL A 242 -2.82 -14.06 -4.58
C VAL A 242 -2.50 -15.19 -5.55
N GLY A 243 -1.76 -16.22 -5.12
CA GLY A 243 -1.40 -17.36 -5.96
C GLY A 243 -2.60 -18.11 -6.52
N GLU A 244 -3.53 -18.54 -5.66
CA GLU A 244 -4.74 -19.28 -6.02
C GLU A 244 -5.60 -18.52 -7.03
N VAL A 245 -5.79 -17.21 -6.85
CA VAL A 245 -6.60 -16.36 -7.74
C VAL A 245 -5.91 -16.12 -9.07
N LEU A 246 -4.61 -15.80 -9.08
CA LEU A 246 -3.86 -15.60 -10.31
C LEU A 246 -3.81 -16.87 -11.16
N GLN A 247 -3.55 -18.02 -10.54
CA GLN A 247 -3.52 -19.31 -11.23
C GLN A 247 -4.89 -19.67 -11.83
N LYS A 248 -5.98 -19.40 -11.11
CA LYS A 248 -7.34 -19.80 -11.53
C LYS A 248 -7.98 -18.88 -12.57
N PHE A 249 -7.63 -17.59 -12.58
CA PHE A 249 -8.38 -16.58 -13.35
C PHE A 249 -7.53 -15.69 -14.28
N PHE A 250 -6.19 -15.76 -14.19
CA PHE A 250 -5.27 -14.84 -14.88
C PHE A 250 -4.02 -15.54 -15.45
N ASP A 251 -4.09 -16.86 -15.68
CA ASP A 251 -2.99 -17.68 -16.22
C ASP A 251 -1.67 -17.54 -15.43
N GLY A 252 -1.80 -17.42 -14.11
CA GLY A 252 -0.68 -17.26 -13.17
C GLY A 252 -0.03 -15.86 -13.12
N GLN A 253 -0.43 -14.93 -14.00
CA GLN A 253 0.24 -13.63 -14.16
C GLN A 253 -0.64 -12.45 -13.73
N ALA A 254 -0.17 -11.67 -12.75
CA ALA A 254 -0.79 -10.40 -12.34
C ALA A 254 -1.00 -9.43 -13.51
N LEU A 255 -0.08 -9.42 -14.47
CA LEU A 255 -0.14 -8.56 -15.64
C LEU A 255 -1.38 -8.85 -16.52
N ASN A 256 -1.94 -10.06 -16.49
CA ASN A 256 -3.16 -10.38 -17.24
C ASN A 256 -4.41 -9.74 -16.63
N LEU A 257 -4.44 -9.49 -15.31
CA LEU A 257 -5.48 -8.66 -14.69
C LEU A 257 -5.36 -7.21 -15.17
N ILE A 258 -4.15 -6.65 -15.17
CA ILE A 258 -3.89 -5.27 -15.61
C ILE A 258 -4.24 -5.08 -17.11
N LYS A 259 -3.95 -6.07 -17.96
CA LYS A 259 -4.42 -6.07 -19.36
C LYS A 259 -5.96 -6.12 -19.46
N LYS A 260 -6.61 -6.97 -18.65
CA LYS A 260 -8.07 -7.11 -18.61
C LYS A 260 -8.78 -5.83 -18.15
N ALA A 261 -8.10 -4.98 -17.39
CA ALA A 261 -8.58 -3.65 -17.01
C ALA A 261 -8.63 -2.63 -18.16
N ASN A 262 -8.10 -2.98 -19.34
CA ASN A 262 -8.17 -2.19 -20.58
C ASN A 262 -7.85 -0.69 -20.37
N PHE A 263 -6.70 -0.41 -19.77
CA PHE A 263 -6.19 0.95 -19.54
C PHE A 263 -7.04 1.82 -18.59
N SER A 264 -7.93 1.25 -17.76
CA SER A 264 -8.58 1.97 -16.66
C SER A 264 -8.06 1.52 -15.29
N ALA A 265 -7.68 2.49 -14.46
CA ALA A 265 -7.27 2.25 -13.07
C ALA A 265 -8.48 1.86 -12.20
N VAL A 266 -9.64 2.48 -12.46
CA VAL A 266 -10.90 2.14 -11.77
C VAL A 266 -11.33 0.71 -12.07
N GLU A 267 -11.21 0.27 -13.33
CA GLU A 267 -11.50 -1.13 -13.69
C GLU A 267 -10.48 -2.10 -13.08
N ALA A 268 -9.19 -1.72 -12.99
CA ALA A 268 -8.19 -2.54 -12.32
C ALA A 268 -8.53 -2.73 -10.83
N ILE A 269 -8.92 -1.66 -10.11
CA ILE A 269 -9.42 -1.75 -8.73
C ILE A 269 -10.67 -2.63 -8.66
N ARG A 270 -11.64 -2.45 -9.58
CA ARG A 270 -12.87 -3.26 -9.61
C ARG A 270 -12.58 -4.75 -9.78
N LEU A 271 -11.62 -5.11 -10.63
CA LEU A 271 -11.15 -6.49 -10.80
C LEU A 271 -10.44 -7.00 -9.53
N VAL A 272 -9.55 -6.22 -8.92
CA VAL A 272 -8.90 -6.59 -7.64
C VAL A 272 -9.96 -6.86 -6.56
N LEU A 273 -10.94 -5.98 -6.39
CA LEU A 273 -12.00 -6.15 -5.39
C LEU A 273 -12.94 -7.32 -5.71
N ALA A 274 -13.20 -7.60 -6.99
CA ALA A 274 -14.03 -8.74 -7.40
C ALA A 274 -13.35 -10.07 -7.05
N TYR A 275 -12.07 -10.23 -7.37
CA TYR A 275 -11.37 -11.51 -7.30
C TYR A 275 -10.58 -11.76 -6.00
N PHE A 276 -10.13 -10.72 -5.28
CA PHE A 276 -9.30 -10.84 -4.08
C PHE A 276 -10.02 -10.23 -2.86
N PRO A 277 -10.83 -11.01 -2.11
CA PRO A 277 -11.51 -10.56 -0.89
C PRO A 277 -10.61 -9.81 0.11
N GLY A 278 -9.33 -10.17 0.21
CA GLY A 278 -8.36 -9.50 1.07
C GLY A 278 -8.09 -8.03 0.80
N PHE A 279 -8.47 -7.49 -0.35
CA PHE A 279 -8.35 -6.08 -0.69
C PHE A 279 -9.62 -5.25 -0.42
N ARG A 280 -10.71 -5.90 0.05
CA ARG A 280 -12.01 -5.25 0.31
C ARG A 280 -12.01 -4.46 1.64
N ASP A 281 -11.21 -3.42 1.71
CA ASP A 281 -11.15 -2.44 2.81
C ASP A 281 -12.39 -1.54 2.82
N HIS A 282 -13.39 -1.93 3.61
CA HIS A 282 -14.67 -1.25 3.83
C HIS A 282 -15.14 -1.43 5.28
N ALA A 283 -15.97 -0.52 5.76
CA ALA A 283 -16.51 -0.52 7.13
C ALA A 283 -17.94 0.04 7.18
N LEU A 284 -18.56 0.00 8.35
CA LEU A 284 -19.87 0.61 8.62
C LEU A 284 -19.68 1.84 9.52
N TYR A 285 -20.03 3.03 9.02
CA TYR A 285 -19.99 4.28 9.77
C TYR A 285 -21.43 4.80 9.93
N LYS A 286 -21.96 4.76 11.16
CA LYS A 286 -23.32 5.24 11.51
C LYS A 286 -24.46 4.66 10.65
N GLY A 287 -24.30 3.43 10.19
CA GLY A 287 -25.28 2.74 9.32
C GLY A 287 -24.98 2.84 7.83
N GLU A 288 -24.06 3.70 7.41
CA GLU A 288 -23.62 3.81 6.01
C GLU A 288 -22.37 2.95 5.75
N GLN A 289 -22.32 2.28 4.60
CA GLN A 289 -21.15 1.53 4.18
C GLN A 289 -20.12 2.49 3.58
N VAL A 290 -18.91 2.52 4.16
CA VAL A 290 -17.79 3.35 3.69
C VAL A 290 -16.68 2.49 3.10
N HIS A 291 -15.99 3.02 2.10
CA HIS A 291 -15.01 2.31 1.29
C HIS A 291 -13.71 3.10 1.21
N PHE A 292 -12.61 2.51 1.67
CA PHE A 292 -11.28 3.13 1.59
C PHE A 292 -10.41 2.46 0.53
N TYR A 293 -10.52 1.12 0.41
CA TYR A 293 -9.81 0.33 -0.59
C TYR A 293 -8.28 0.60 -0.65
N LYS A 294 -7.64 0.99 0.46
CA LYS A 294 -6.25 1.52 0.49
C LYS A 294 -5.29 0.63 -0.29
N ARG A 295 -5.27 -0.68 0.00
CA ARG A 295 -4.36 -1.63 -0.67
C ARG A 295 -4.72 -1.91 -2.13
N ALA A 296 -5.97 -1.73 -2.54
CA ALA A 296 -6.36 -1.87 -3.95
C ALA A 296 -5.97 -0.61 -4.75
N GLN A 297 -6.11 0.57 -4.15
CA GLN A 297 -5.70 1.84 -4.77
C GLN A 297 -4.17 1.92 -4.92
N ILE A 298 -3.41 1.66 -3.85
CA ILE A 298 -1.95 1.69 -3.91
C ILE A 298 -1.39 0.62 -4.86
N LEU A 299 -1.94 -0.60 -4.92
CA LEU A 299 -1.52 -1.62 -5.89
C LEU A 299 -1.61 -1.12 -7.35
N VAL A 300 -2.65 -0.38 -7.69
CA VAL A 300 -2.81 0.18 -9.06
C VAL A 300 -1.92 1.42 -9.26
N GLY A 301 -1.75 2.25 -8.24
CA GLY A 301 -0.81 3.38 -8.24
C GLY A 301 0.65 2.94 -8.38
N ASP A 302 1.05 1.88 -7.68
CA ASP A 302 2.40 1.31 -7.67
C ASP A 302 2.68 0.54 -8.96
N VAL A 303 1.69 -0.16 -9.55
CA VAL A 303 1.81 -0.66 -10.93
C VAL A 303 2.01 0.50 -11.93
N TRP A 304 1.27 1.61 -11.81
CA TRP A 304 1.47 2.78 -12.67
C TRP A 304 2.85 3.41 -12.48
N ALA A 305 3.32 3.53 -11.23
CA ALA A 305 4.64 4.06 -10.88
C ALA A 305 5.76 3.18 -11.42
N ALA A 306 5.68 1.86 -11.19
CA ALA A 306 6.72 0.89 -11.53
C ALA A 306 6.97 0.79 -13.03
N TYR A 307 5.91 0.84 -13.85
CA TYR A 307 6.06 0.89 -15.30
C TYR A 307 6.47 2.30 -15.81
N GLY A 308 6.59 3.30 -14.95
CA GLY A 308 7.14 4.62 -15.29
C GLY A 308 6.10 5.63 -15.76
N ARG A 309 4.88 5.61 -15.18
CA ARG A 309 3.80 6.60 -15.39
C ARG A 309 3.46 6.86 -16.85
N ARG A 310 3.49 5.81 -17.67
CA ARG A 310 3.38 5.93 -19.12
C ARG A 310 2.00 6.44 -19.52
N THR A 311 1.98 7.25 -20.57
CA THR A 311 0.76 7.69 -21.26
C THR A 311 0.29 6.73 -22.35
N SER A 312 1.05 5.65 -22.61
CA SER A 312 0.67 4.59 -23.55
C SER A 312 1.30 3.24 -23.18
N GLY A 313 0.67 2.14 -23.62
CA GLY A 313 1.12 0.77 -23.36
C GLY A 313 0.70 0.22 -21.99
N ILE A 314 1.38 -0.83 -21.54
CA ILE A 314 1.07 -1.50 -20.27
C ILE A 314 1.07 -0.51 -19.10
N ALA A 315 0.07 -0.65 -18.22
CA ALA A 315 -0.18 0.21 -17.06
C ALA A 315 -0.37 1.71 -17.37
N SER A 316 -0.60 2.11 -18.63
CA SER A 316 -1.01 3.50 -18.94
C SER A 316 -2.49 3.71 -18.64
N PHE A 317 -2.83 4.07 -17.41
CA PHE A 317 -4.22 4.22 -17.00
C PHE A 317 -4.77 5.61 -17.36
N HIS A 318 -5.81 5.66 -18.20
CA HIS A 318 -6.43 6.90 -18.68
C HIS A 318 -7.24 7.65 -17.61
N ASP A 319 -7.48 7.01 -16.45
CA ASP A 319 -8.25 7.57 -15.34
C ASP A 319 -7.59 7.35 -13.97
N ILE A 320 -6.24 7.36 -13.95
CA ILE A 320 -5.45 7.26 -12.72
C ILE A 320 -5.83 8.35 -11.69
N GLY A 321 -6.09 9.58 -12.15
CA GLY A 321 -6.56 10.70 -11.31
C GLY A 321 -7.96 10.56 -10.71
N LYS A 322 -8.62 9.39 -10.82
CA LYS A 322 -9.82 9.04 -10.05
C LYS A 322 -9.52 8.27 -8.75
N LEU A 323 -8.27 7.83 -8.56
CA LEU A 323 -7.82 7.29 -7.27
C LEU A 323 -7.68 8.44 -6.28
N THR A 324 -7.79 8.14 -4.99
CA THR A 324 -7.52 9.09 -3.90
C THR A 324 -6.12 8.89 -3.35
N MET A 325 -5.71 9.74 -2.41
CA MET A 325 -4.62 9.42 -1.47
C MET A 325 -4.86 8.08 -0.74
N PHE A 326 -3.79 7.47 -0.24
CA PHE A 326 -3.82 6.14 0.36
C PHE A 326 -3.95 6.25 1.89
N ALA A 327 -5.17 6.11 2.41
CA ALA A 327 -5.49 6.38 3.82
C ALA A 327 -4.85 5.40 4.81
N ASP A 328 -3.58 5.67 5.16
CA ASP A 328 -2.72 4.96 6.09
C ASP A 328 -2.48 5.76 7.40
N TYR A 329 -1.44 5.42 8.16
CA TYR A 329 -1.06 6.13 9.39
C TYR A 329 0.01 7.22 9.20
N ARG A 330 0.75 7.25 8.08
CA ARG A 330 1.90 8.15 7.89
C ARG A 330 1.46 9.53 7.41
N VAL A 331 0.56 9.61 6.43
CA VAL A 331 0.04 10.92 5.97
C VAL A 331 -0.69 11.71 7.08
N PRO A 332 -1.59 11.14 7.91
CA PRO A 332 -2.20 11.90 9.01
C PRO A 332 -1.17 12.34 10.08
N GLN A 333 -0.08 11.59 10.26
CA GLN A 333 1.03 11.99 11.14
C GLN A 333 1.69 13.30 10.68
N VAL A 334 1.81 13.51 9.36
CA VAL A 334 2.35 14.74 8.75
C VAL A 334 1.33 15.89 8.80
N LEU A 335 0.05 15.62 8.53
CA LEU A 335 -0.98 16.67 8.47
C LEU A 335 -1.36 17.25 9.85
N ARG A 336 -1.15 16.49 10.93
CA ARG A 336 -1.45 16.93 12.31
C ARG A 336 -0.61 18.14 12.77
N PRO A 337 0.74 18.13 12.75
CA PRO A 337 1.55 19.28 13.17
C PRO A 337 1.41 20.51 12.27
N GLU A 338 1.04 20.34 10.99
CA GLU A 338 0.72 21.46 10.09
C GLU A 338 -0.62 22.16 10.44
N GLY A 339 -1.40 21.57 11.34
CA GLY A 339 -2.73 22.06 11.74
C GLY A 339 -3.83 21.76 10.71
N VAL A 340 -3.56 20.89 9.72
CA VAL A 340 -4.53 20.47 8.71
C VAL A 340 -5.50 19.42 9.27
N LEU A 341 -5.01 18.51 10.13
CA LEU A 341 -5.87 17.63 10.92
C LEU A 341 -5.81 18.04 12.40
N VAL A 342 -6.98 18.28 12.99
CA VAL A 342 -7.14 18.61 14.42
C VAL A 342 -7.95 17.52 15.11
N TYR A 343 -7.31 16.80 16.01
CA TYR A 343 -7.92 15.74 16.80
C TYR A 343 -8.64 16.31 18.03
N SER A 344 -9.76 15.69 18.42
CA SER A 344 -10.32 15.91 19.77
C SER A 344 -9.31 15.53 20.85
N SER A 345 -9.43 16.12 22.04
CA SER A 345 -8.50 15.86 23.16
C SER A 345 -8.37 14.37 23.49
N LYS A 346 -9.46 13.59 23.38
CA LYS A 346 -9.45 12.14 23.62
C LYS A 346 -8.70 11.37 22.53
N LEU A 347 -8.87 11.77 21.26
CA LEU A 347 -8.17 11.15 20.15
C LEU A 347 -6.66 11.50 20.18
N ALA A 348 -6.32 12.74 20.48
CA ALA A 348 -4.94 13.17 20.71
C ALA A 348 -4.27 12.35 21.83
N GLU A 349 -4.92 12.23 23.00
CA GLU A 349 -4.42 11.42 24.12
C GLU A 349 -4.13 9.96 23.72
N LEU A 350 -5.01 9.31 22.96
CA LEU A 350 -4.80 7.93 22.50
C LEU A 350 -3.59 7.83 21.58
N VAL A 351 -3.49 8.71 20.58
CA VAL A 351 -2.39 8.74 19.61
C VAL A 351 -1.05 9.05 20.29
N ASP A 352 -1.00 10.09 21.14
CA ASP A 352 0.23 10.54 21.80
C ASP A 352 0.77 9.50 22.79
N ASN A 353 -0.11 8.79 23.50
CA ASN A 353 0.27 7.66 24.36
C ASN A 353 0.53 6.36 23.60
N LYS A 354 0.49 6.37 22.25
CA LYS A 354 0.68 5.19 21.38
C LYS A 354 -0.30 4.05 21.69
N ALA A 355 -1.49 4.38 22.20
CA ALA A 355 -2.56 3.45 22.48
C ALA A 355 -3.22 2.96 21.19
N GLU A 356 -3.73 1.74 21.21
CA GLU A 356 -4.43 1.18 20.06
C GLU A 356 -5.83 1.79 19.90
N ILE A 357 -6.15 2.23 18.68
CA ILE A 357 -7.47 2.64 18.25
C ILE A 357 -8.08 1.45 17.48
N PRO A 358 -9.22 0.88 17.94
CA PRO A 358 -9.81 -0.30 17.31
C PRO A 358 -10.17 -0.07 15.84
N ALA A 359 -9.88 -1.07 15.00
CA ALA A 359 -10.27 -1.06 13.59
C ALA A 359 -11.81 -1.01 13.45
N GLY A 360 -12.33 -0.18 12.56
CA GLY A 360 -13.76 0.06 12.37
C GLY A 360 -14.40 0.95 13.44
N SER A 361 -13.63 1.51 14.38
CA SER A 361 -14.15 2.51 15.32
C SER A 361 -14.34 3.86 14.65
N GLU A 362 -15.29 4.68 15.12
CA GLU A 362 -15.51 6.03 14.56
C GLU A 362 -14.22 6.86 14.53
N MET A 363 -13.33 6.73 15.52
CA MET A 363 -12.04 7.44 15.55
C MET A 363 -11.09 7.03 14.42
N GLU A 364 -10.95 5.73 14.11
CA GLU A 364 -10.12 5.26 12.99
C GLU A 364 -10.72 5.66 11.65
N LEU A 365 -12.02 5.47 11.48
CA LEU A 365 -12.75 5.80 10.26
C LEU A 365 -12.73 7.32 9.99
N GLU A 366 -12.89 8.16 11.02
CA GLU A 366 -12.81 9.62 10.91
C GLU A 366 -11.39 10.10 10.54
N ILE A 367 -10.32 9.54 11.15
CA ILE A 367 -8.94 9.86 10.74
C ILE A 367 -8.74 9.58 9.25
N ARG A 368 -9.10 8.37 8.80
CA ARG A 368 -8.86 7.95 7.40
C ARG A 368 -9.67 8.77 6.41
N ALA A 369 -10.95 9.00 6.68
CA ALA A 369 -11.83 9.80 5.82
C ALA A 369 -11.43 11.29 5.77
N ALA A 370 -11.08 11.88 6.91
CA ALA A 370 -10.62 13.27 6.98
C ALA A 370 -9.25 13.46 6.32
N THR A 371 -8.36 12.46 6.40
CA THR A 371 -7.06 12.50 5.68
C THR A 371 -7.29 12.55 4.18
N ILE A 372 -8.18 11.71 3.62
CA ILE A 372 -8.55 11.78 2.20
C ILE A 372 -9.03 13.17 1.84
N GLN A 373 -10.04 13.68 2.54
CA GLN A 373 -10.60 15.01 2.27
C GLN A 373 -9.57 16.13 2.41
N ALA A 374 -8.63 16.04 3.34
CA ALA A 374 -7.56 17.02 3.51
C ALA A 374 -6.59 17.03 2.32
N VAL A 375 -6.15 15.86 1.83
CA VAL A 375 -5.24 15.78 0.69
C VAL A 375 -5.92 16.21 -0.61
N GLU A 376 -7.20 15.91 -0.83
CA GLU A 376 -7.98 16.44 -1.96
C GLU A 376 -8.04 17.98 -1.95
N GLN A 377 -8.17 18.60 -0.77
CA GLN A 377 -8.17 20.06 -0.64
C GLN A 377 -6.77 20.65 -0.88
N ILE A 378 -5.71 20.01 -0.37
CA ILE A 378 -4.31 20.42 -0.66
C ILE A 378 -4.04 20.30 -2.17
N HIS A 379 -4.44 19.19 -2.79
CA HIS A 379 -4.30 18.95 -4.23
C HIS A 379 -4.97 20.05 -5.05
N LYS A 380 -6.25 20.34 -4.77
CA LYS A 380 -6.96 21.45 -5.40
C LYS A 380 -6.23 22.79 -5.25
N GLN A 381 -5.69 23.08 -4.07
CA GLN A 381 -4.91 24.30 -3.82
C GLN A 381 -3.58 24.33 -4.59
N MET A 382 -2.94 23.17 -4.82
CA MET A 382 -1.74 23.02 -5.66
C MET A 382 -2.07 23.23 -7.15
N ILE A 383 -3.15 22.63 -7.66
CA ILE A 383 -3.62 22.83 -9.04
C ILE A 383 -3.97 24.30 -9.31
N ASN A 384 -4.66 24.97 -8.37
CA ASN A 384 -4.97 26.40 -8.46
C ASN A 384 -3.72 27.31 -8.54
N ARG A 385 -2.56 26.82 -8.08
CA ARG A 385 -1.26 27.52 -8.14
C ARG A 385 -0.44 27.18 -9.39
N GLY A 386 -0.99 26.36 -10.29
CA GLY A 386 -0.33 25.95 -11.54
C GLY A 386 0.61 24.75 -11.41
N HIS A 387 0.54 23.99 -10.31
CA HIS A 387 1.23 22.69 -10.25
C HIS A 387 0.48 21.62 -11.05
N HIS A 388 1.21 20.69 -11.66
CA HIS A 388 0.68 19.57 -12.42
C HIS A 388 1.16 18.26 -11.78
N LEU A 389 0.29 17.61 -11.02
CA LEU A 389 0.51 16.32 -10.37
C LEU A 389 -0.81 15.62 -10.11
N GLU A 390 -0.81 14.29 -10.07
CA GLU A 390 -1.97 13.51 -9.62
C GLU A 390 -2.05 13.48 -8.08
N VAL A 391 -3.24 13.21 -7.51
CA VAL A 391 -3.40 13.16 -6.04
C VAL A 391 -2.57 12.05 -5.38
N ILE A 392 -2.31 10.96 -6.10
CA ILE A 392 -1.40 9.88 -5.66
C ILE A 392 0.08 10.32 -5.67
N GLU A 393 0.47 11.30 -6.50
CA GLU A 393 1.82 11.87 -6.47
C GLU A 393 2.00 12.83 -5.29
N LEU A 394 0.93 13.53 -4.90
CA LEU A 394 0.87 14.31 -3.67
C LEU A 394 0.90 13.41 -2.42
N ASP A 395 0.22 12.25 -2.46
CA ASP A 395 0.27 11.22 -1.41
C ASP A 395 1.70 10.74 -1.19
N TRP A 396 2.40 10.28 -2.24
CA TRP A 396 3.80 9.85 -2.15
C TRP A 396 4.73 10.96 -1.63
N LEU A 397 4.52 12.22 -2.03
CA LEU A 397 5.28 13.36 -1.50
C LEU A 397 5.06 13.56 0.01
N LEU A 398 3.82 13.50 0.47
CA LEU A 398 3.47 13.61 1.89
C LEU A 398 4.00 12.43 2.70
N TRP A 399 3.88 11.22 2.15
CA TRP A 399 4.39 9.99 2.77
C TRP A 399 5.92 10.01 2.90
N GLN A 400 6.65 10.44 1.86
CA GLN A 400 8.11 10.59 1.91
C GLN A 400 8.54 11.67 2.91
N ILE A 401 7.83 12.80 2.99
CA ILE A 401 8.05 13.80 4.06
C ILE A 401 7.85 13.15 5.44
N GLY A 402 6.88 12.26 5.57
CA GLY A 402 6.66 11.48 6.79
C GLY A 402 7.81 10.55 7.15
N GLU A 403 8.33 9.78 6.19
CA GLU A 403 9.49 8.90 6.42
C GLU A 403 10.77 9.70 6.73
N ASP A 404 11.05 10.77 5.98
CA ASP A 404 12.25 11.60 6.14
C ASP A 404 12.34 12.24 7.54
N ASN A 405 11.20 12.45 8.21
CA ASN A 405 11.10 13.16 9.50
C ASN A 405 10.54 12.26 10.63
N LYS A 406 10.51 10.93 10.45
CA LYS A 406 9.74 10.03 11.35
C LYS A 406 10.20 9.98 12.81
N GLU A 407 11.45 10.35 13.09
CA GLU A 407 12.00 10.46 14.45
C GLU A 407 11.59 11.78 15.14
N ASP A 408 11.33 12.84 14.36
CA ASP A 408 10.96 14.17 14.85
C ASP A 408 9.42 14.38 14.93
N LEU A 409 8.65 13.56 14.21
CA LEU A 409 7.19 13.63 14.20
C LEU A 409 6.55 13.06 15.47
N LEU A 410 5.47 13.72 15.92
CA LEU A 410 4.57 13.16 16.95
C LEU A 410 4.07 11.77 16.53
N PRO A 411 3.70 10.87 17.48
CA PRO A 411 3.21 9.54 17.15
C PRO A 411 2.05 9.53 16.15
N HIS A 412 2.05 8.52 15.27
CA HIS A 412 0.92 8.20 14.40
C HIS A 412 -0.14 7.36 15.14
N HIS A 413 -1.36 7.29 14.60
CA HIS A 413 -2.39 6.40 15.16
C HIS A 413 -2.01 4.93 14.95
N ARG A 414 -2.35 4.10 15.93
CA ARG A 414 -2.05 2.67 15.90
C ARG A 414 -3.35 1.88 15.86
N THR A 415 -3.53 1.12 14.79
CA THR A 415 -4.70 0.25 14.61
C THR A 415 -4.18 -1.11 14.16
N TRP A 416 -4.65 -2.17 14.81
CA TRP A 416 -4.37 -3.53 14.36
C TRP A 416 -5.32 -3.88 13.20
N SER A 417 -4.80 -3.83 11.97
CA SER A 417 -5.58 -4.00 10.74
C SER A 417 -4.84 -4.88 9.72
N ILE A 418 -5.60 -5.42 8.76
CA ILE A 418 -5.07 -6.04 7.53
C ILE A 418 -5.17 -5.10 6.31
N TYR A 419 -5.54 -3.83 6.50
CA TYR A 419 -5.87 -2.91 5.40
C TYR A 419 -4.89 -1.75 5.20
N TYR A 420 -4.04 -1.45 6.17
CA TYR A 420 -2.93 -0.48 6.09
C TYR A 420 -1.94 -0.71 7.23
#